data_AF-A0A5E4LIZ4-F1
#
_entry.id   AF-A0A5E4LIZ4-F1
#
_cell.length_a   1.000
_cell.length_b   1.000
_cell.length_c   1.000
_cell.angle_alpha   90.00
_cell.angle_beta   90.00
_cell.angle_gamma   90.00
#
_symmetry.space_group_name_H-M   'P 1'
#
loop_
_entity.id
_entity.type
_entity.pdbx_description
1 polymer ?
#
loop_
_entity_poly.entity_id
_entity_poly.type
_entity_poly.pdbx_seq_one_letter_code
_entity_poly.pdbx_strand_id
1 'polypeptide(L)'
;MTTGKPAAGLVSLIPDRLGRERKEPAILIDGSYWLLTLARDAREICCFYTGKGCAVYESRPMLCRGYPFVWKGRLRPLKSRVCIACWEPTVEEGEEYKRYAKQYLKEVSAYRKIAKEWNKKGGSLKAFLRFSLEKIRQPAYAADC
;
A
#
# COMPACT_ATOMS: atom_id res chain seq x y z
N MET A 1 -2.50 13.34 -12.07
CA MET A 1 -2.49 13.76 -10.65
C MET A 1 -1.07 13.64 -10.10
N THR A 2 -0.44 14.76 -9.76
CA THR A 2 0.86 14.80 -9.06
C THR A 2 0.59 14.78 -7.56
N THR A 3 1.27 13.92 -6.82
CA THR A 3 1.13 13.77 -5.36
C THR A 3 1.66 14.97 -4.56
N GLY A 4 1.98 16.08 -5.21
CA GLY A 4 2.63 17.26 -4.63
C GLY A 4 4.06 17.02 -4.14
N LYS A 5 4.54 15.78 -4.13
CA LYS A 5 5.88 15.41 -3.66
C LYS A 5 6.85 15.20 -4.83
N PRO A 6 8.09 15.70 -4.74
CA PRO A 6 9.14 15.37 -5.70
C PRO A 6 9.44 13.87 -5.66
N ALA A 7 9.80 13.28 -6.79
CA ALA A 7 9.99 11.83 -6.93
C ALA A 7 10.96 11.24 -5.89
N ALA A 8 12.00 12.00 -5.52
CA ALA A 8 12.98 11.61 -4.51
C ALA A 8 12.41 11.48 -3.09
N GLY A 9 11.28 12.13 -2.80
CA GLY A 9 10.59 12.11 -1.51
C GLY A 9 9.28 11.32 -1.53
N LEU A 10 9.07 10.43 -2.50
CA LEU A 10 7.86 9.60 -2.56
C LEU A 10 7.96 8.34 -1.72
N VAL A 11 9.15 7.76 -1.62
CA VAL A 11 9.37 6.46 -0.96
C VAL A 11 10.38 6.56 0.17
N SER A 12 10.22 5.71 1.17
CA SER A 12 11.13 5.55 2.31
C SER A 12 11.38 4.08 2.57
N LEU A 13 12.59 3.74 2.99
CA LEU A 13 12.93 2.42 3.51
C LEU A 13 12.84 2.43 5.03
N ILE A 14 12.19 1.40 5.58
CA ILE A 14 12.24 1.13 7.02
C ILE A 14 12.76 -0.29 7.24
N PRO A 15 13.53 -0.55 8.31
CA PRO A 15 14.00 -1.90 8.62
C PRO A 15 12.81 -2.85 8.78
N ASP A 16 12.91 -4.07 8.23
CA ASP A 16 11.89 -5.09 8.53
C ASP A 16 11.95 -5.46 10.02
N ARG A 17 10.80 -5.76 10.62
CA ARG A 17 10.67 -6.10 12.05
C ARG A 17 9.78 -7.30 12.24
N LEU A 18 10.15 -8.16 13.17
CA LEU A 18 9.30 -9.26 13.63
C LEU A 18 8.03 -8.70 14.28
N GLY A 19 6.90 -9.40 14.11
CA GLY A 19 5.64 -9.03 14.77
C GLY A 19 4.82 -7.93 14.10
N ARG A 20 5.25 -7.34 12.97
CA ARG A 20 4.40 -6.40 12.22
C ARG A 20 3.08 -7.04 11.79
N GLU A 21 1.99 -6.28 11.91
CA GLU A 21 0.64 -6.75 11.60
C GLU A 21 0.50 -7.16 10.13
N ARG A 22 1.05 -6.35 9.22
CA ARG A 22 1.03 -6.64 7.80
C ARG A 22 2.28 -7.39 7.36
N LYS A 23 2.11 -8.30 6.39
CA LYS A 23 3.12 -9.29 5.96
C LYS A 23 3.56 -9.14 4.50
N GLU A 24 3.54 -7.94 3.95
CA GLU A 24 4.12 -7.69 2.61
C GLU A 24 5.62 -7.91 2.64
N PRO A 25 6.23 -8.49 1.61
CA PRO A 25 7.63 -8.91 1.69
C PRO A 25 8.58 -7.71 1.78
N ALA A 26 9.60 -7.86 2.61
CA ALA A 26 10.77 -7.00 2.57
C ALA A 26 11.62 -7.29 1.32
N ILE A 27 12.39 -6.30 0.91
CA ILE A 27 13.30 -6.36 -0.24
C ILE A 27 14.75 -6.30 0.25
N LEU A 28 15.62 -7.11 -0.34
CA LEU A 28 17.03 -7.15 -0.03
C LEU A 28 17.73 -5.97 -0.72
N ILE A 29 18.14 -4.97 0.07
CA ILE A 29 18.87 -3.78 -0.38
C ILE A 29 20.19 -3.71 0.36
N ASP A 30 21.29 -3.65 -0.40
CA ASP A 30 22.65 -3.50 0.13
C ASP A 30 22.97 -4.48 1.29
N GLY A 31 22.54 -5.73 1.13
CA GLY A 31 22.77 -6.81 2.10
C GLY A 31 21.78 -6.90 3.28
N SER A 32 20.83 -5.98 3.38
CA SER A 32 19.82 -5.96 4.47
C SER A 32 18.38 -5.98 3.94
N TYR A 33 17.43 -6.46 4.74
CA TYR A 33 16.01 -6.51 4.37
C TYR A 33 15.26 -5.25 4.83
N TRP A 34 14.62 -4.59 3.86
CA TRP A 34 13.90 -3.33 4.07
C TRP A 34 12.47 -3.41 3.56
N LEU A 35 11.56 -2.69 4.21
CA LEU A 35 10.21 -2.46 3.70
C LEU A 35 10.20 -1.16 2.89
N LEU A 36 9.74 -1.25 1.64
CA LEU A 36 9.44 -0.08 0.84
C LEU A 36 8.11 0.51 1.29
N THR A 37 8.15 1.76 1.74
CA THR A 37 6.98 2.51 2.19
C THR A 37 6.91 3.83 1.45
N LEU A 38 5.79 4.54 1.53
CA LEU A 38 5.77 5.92 1.10
C LEU A 38 6.41 6.79 2.17
N ALA A 39 7.21 7.76 1.74
CA ALA A 39 7.82 8.71 2.66
C ALA A 39 6.71 9.52 3.34
N ARG A 40 6.72 9.49 4.68
CA ARG A 40 5.74 10.20 5.49
C ARG A 40 6.02 11.69 5.46
N ASP A 41 4.98 12.50 5.27
CA ASP A 41 4.95 13.91 5.65
C ASP A 41 4.31 14.03 7.06
N ALA A 42 4.67 15.09 7.78
CA ALA A 42 4.27 15.35 9.17
C ALA A 42 2.74 15.43 9.37
N ARG A 43 1.96 15.62 8.30
CA ARG A 43 0.48 15.69 8.32
C ARG A 43 -0.21 14.40 7.85
N GLU A 44 0.51 13.29 7.66
CA GLU A 44 0.00 12.13 6.92
C GLU A 44 -0.65 11.04 7.76
N ILE A 45 -1.90 11.32 8.11
CA ILE A 45 -2.90 10.30 8.45
C ILE A 45 -3.59 9.85 7.15
N CYS A 46 -3.76 8.53 6.94
CA CYS A 46 -4.50 8.02 5.77
C CYS A 46 -5.94 8.54 5.74
N CYS A 47 -6.49 8.89 6.90
CA CYS A 47 -7.87 9.26 7.10
C CYS A 47 -7.98 10.55 7.92
N PHE A 48 -8.94 11.41 7.58
CA PHE A 48 -9.25 12.63 8.33
C PHE A 48 -10.74 12.64 8.69
N TYR A 49 -11.06 13.36 9.77
CA TYR A 49 -12.44 13.48 10.24
C TYR A 49 -13.16 14.65 9.57
N THR A 50 -14.37 14.42 9.09
CA THR A 50 -15.18 15.43 8.37
C THR A 50 -16.31 16.02 9.21
N GLY A 51 -16.43 15.65 10.49
CA GLY A 51 -17.60 15.98 11.32
C GLY A 51 -18.77 15.00 11.17
N LYS A 52 -18.82 14.23 10.06
CA LYS A 52 -19.85 13.21 9.80
C LYS A 52 -19.30 11.78 9.76
N GLY A 53 -17.98 11.65 9.75
CA GLY A 53 -17.30 10.37 9.64
C GLY A 53 -15.85 10.54 9.23
N CYS A 54 -15.27 9.42 8.84
CA CYS A 54 -13.88 9.32 8.40
C CYS A 54 -13.81 9.33 6.87
N ALA A 55 -12.99 10.21 6.30
CA ALA A 55 -12.77 10.30 4.85
C ALA A 55 -11.30 10.08 4.50
N VAL A 56 -11.03 9.72 3.23
CA VAL A 56 -9.68 9.51 2.69
C VAL A 56 -9.53 10.34 1.42
N TYR A 57 -8.37 10.96 1.24
CA TYR A 57 -8.08 11.69 0.01
C TYR A 57 -7.96 10.75 -1.19
N GLU A 58 -8.64 11.09 -2.29
CA GLU A 58 -8.60 10.32 -3.54
C GLU A 58 -7.20 10.17 -4.12
N SER A 59 -6.25 11.07 -3.87
CA SER A 59 -4.90 10.93 -4.44
C SER A 59 -4.00 9.95 -3.67
N ARG A 60 -4.49 9.36 -2.57
CA ARG A 60 -3.70 8.47 -1.72
C ARG A 60 -3.56 7.07 -2.34
N PRO A 61 -2.62 6.24 -1.86
CA PRO A 61 -2.46 4.87 -2.35
C PRO A 61 -3.68 4.02 -2.05
N MET A 62 -3.88 2.95 -2.82
CA MET A 62 -5.01 2.02 -2.65
C MET A 62 -5.17 1.52 -1.22
N LEU A 63 -4.06 1.20 -0.56
CA LEU A 63 -4.05 0.81 0.86
C LEU A 63 -4.73 1.84 1.77
N CYS A 64 -4.47 3.14 1.56
CA CYS A 64 -5.10 4.18 2.36
C CYS A 64 -6.55 4.36 1.94
N ARG A 65 -6.87 4.30 0.64
CA ARG A 65 -8.27 4.41 0.16
C ARG A 65 -9.17 3.29 0.66
N GLY A 66 -8.62 2.10 0.88
CA GLY A 66 -9.32 0.98 1.51
C GLY A 66 -9.44 1.07 3.04
N TYR A 67 -8.76 2.00 3.71
CA TYR A 67 -8.81 2.17 5.18
C TYR A 67 -10.22 2.60 5.61
N PRO A 68 -10.75 2.11 6.74
CA PRO A 68 -10.17 1.17 7.71
C PRO A 68 -10.42 -0.32 7.41
N PHE A 69 -10.79 -0.68 6.19
CA PHE A 69 -11.35 -1.98 5.89
C PHE A 69 -10.40 -2.94 5.15
N VAL A 70 -10.73 -4.22 5.19
CA VAL A 70 -10.19 -5.26 4.29
C VAL A 70 -11.28 -6.07 3.65
N TRP A 71 -10.96 -6.64 2.48
CA TRP A 71 -11.79 -7.63 1.82
C TRP A 71 -11.35 -9.05 2.21
N LYS A 72 -12.25 -9.80 2.87
CA LYS A 72 -12.09 -11.24 3.18
C LYS A 72 -13.42 -11.98 2.93
N GLY A 73 -13.90 -11.95 1.68
CA GLY A 73 -15.24 -12.43 1.29
C GLY A 73 -16.38 -11.48 1.67
N ARG A 74 -16.16 -10.64 2.69
CA ARG A 74 -16.95 -9.45 3.03
C ARG A 74 -16.02 -8.33 3.49
N LEU A 75 -16.53 -7.10 3.52
CA LEU A 75 -15.82 -5.96 4.10
C LEU A 75 -15.68 -6.16 5.62
N ARG A 76 -14.48 -6.02 6.17
CA ARG A 76 -14.22 -6.15 7.62
C ARG A 76 -13.35 -5.01 8.11
N PRO A 77 -13.62 -4.42 9.29
CA PRO A 77 -12.77 -3.39 9.87
C PRO A 77 -11.43 -3.98 10.33
N LEU A 78 -10.38 -3.18 10.21
CA LEU A 78 -9.04 -3.48 10.73
C LEU A 78 -8.91 -2.97 12.17
N LYS A 79 -8.33 -3.81 13.04
CA LYS A 79 -8.19 -3.50 14.47
C LYS A 79 -7.25 -2.32 14.75
N SER A 80 -6.16 -2.21 13.99
CA SER A 80 -5.13 -1.17 14.16
C SER A 80 -5.48 0.16 13.52
N ARG A 81 -6.64 0.25 12.87
CA ARG A 81 -6.98 1.29 11.93
C ARG A 81 -8.39 1.77 12.19
N VAL A 82 -8.66 2.22 13.41
CA VAL A 82 -10.02 2.59 13.80
C VAL A 82 -10.30 4.02 13.36
N CYS A 83 -11.51 4.28 12.85
CA CYS A 83 -12.00 5.65 12.74
C CYS A 83 -12.12 6.24 14.15
N ILE A 84 -11.75 7.50 14.34
CA ILE A 84 -11.86 8.14 15.66
C ILE A 84 -13.31 8.29 16.13
N ALA A 85 -14.28 8.18 15.23
CA ALA A 85 -15.71 8.16 15.51
C ALA A 85 -16.30 6.79 15.15
N CYS A 86 -17.30 6.34 15.92
CA CYS A 86 -18.13 5.19 15.53
C CYS A 86 -18.87 5.55 14.24
N TRP A 87 -18.45 4.96 13.14
CA TRP A 87 -18.97 5.22 11.80
C TRP A 87 -18.91 3.94 10.96
N GLU A 88 -19.92 3.76 10.13
CA GLU A 88 -20.00 2.70 9.12
C GLU A 88 -20.28 3.33 7.75
N PRO A 89 -19.68 2.80 6.66
CA PRO A 89 -19.91 3.31 5.31
C PRO A 89 -21.35 3.02 4.86
N THR A 90 -21.89 3.87 3.99
CA THR A 90 -23.11 3.54 3.26
C THR A 90 -22.92 2.32 2.35
N VAL A 91 -23.99 1.82 1.75
CA VAL A 91 -23.90 0.70 0.79
C VAL A 91 -22.98 1.05 -0.39
N GLU A 92 -23.12 2.27 -0.92
CA GLU A 92 -22.33 2.77 -2.04
C GLU A 92 -20.86 2.94 -1.66
N GLU A 93 -20.58 3.58 -0.52
CA GLU A 93 -19.23 3.73 0.03
C GLU A 93 -18.61 2.35 0.30
N GLY A 94 -19.38 1.40 0.81
CA GLY A 94 -18.96 0.03 1.08
C GLY A 94 -18.50 -0.72 -0.19
N GLU A 95 -19.22 -0.57 -1.30
CA GLU A 95 -18.80 -1.13 -2.60
C GLU A 95 -17.54 -0.45 -3.13
N GLU A 96 -17.35 0.84 -2.88
CA GLU A 96 -16.11 1.54 -3.20
C GLU A 96 -14.92 1.00 -2.39
N TYR A 97 -15.03 0.91 -1.06
CA TYR A 97 -13.99 0.33 -0.20
C TYR A 97 -13.65 -1.10 -0.57
N LYS A 98 -14.65 -1.89 -0.98
CA LYS A 98 -14.46 -3.25 -1.50
C LYS A 98 -13.64 -3.25 -2.79
N ARG A 99 -13.89 -2.35 -3.74
CA ARG A 99 -13.07 -2.20 -4.96
C ARG A 99 -11.63 -1.85 -4.60
N TYR A 100 -11.43 -0.88 -3.70
CA TYR A 100 -10.08 -0.50 -3.24
C TYR A 100 -9.35 -1.63 -2.53
N ALA A 101 -10.02 -2.37 -1.65
CA ALA A 101 -9.43 -3.50 -0.95
C ALA A 101 -9.04 -4.64 -1.92
N LYS A 102 -9.88 -4.93 -2.93
CA LYS A 102 -9.54 -5.91 -3.98
C LYS A 102 -8.35 -5.46 -4.81
N GLN A 103 -8.33 -4.20 -5.24
CA GLN A 103 -7.21 -3.64 -5.99
C GLN A 103 -5.91 -3.71 -5.19
N TYR A 104 -5.96 -3.33 -3.92
CA TYR A 104 -4.81 -3.44 -3.02
C TYR A 104 -4.27 -4.88 -2.91
N LEU A 105 -5.15 -5.88 -2.82
CA LEU A 105 -4.74 -7.29 -2.79
C LEU A 105 -4.02 -7.72 -4.08
N LYS A 106 -4.51 -7.26 -5.24
CA LYS A 106 -3.86 -7.49 -6.54
C LYS A 106 -2.46 -6.86 -6.56
N GLU A 107 -2.35 -5.59 -6.17
CA GLU A 107 -1.08 -4.87 -6.10
C GLU A 107 -0.07 -5.54 -5.17
N VAL A 108 -0.51 -5.99 -3.99
CA VAL A 108 0.33 -6.74 -3.05
C VAL A 108 0.79 -8.08 -3.64
N SER A 109 -0.08 -8.78 -4.37
CA SER A 109 0.27 -10.04 -5.03
C SER A 109 1.34 -9.83 -6.10
N ALA A 110 1.18 -8.81 -6.93
CA ALA A 110 2.17 -8.42 -7.94
C ALA A 110 3.51 -8.03 -7.28
N TYR A 111 3.45 -7.17 -6.25
CA TYR A 111 4.64 -6.78 -5.49
C TYR A 111 5.34 -7.98 -4.85
N ARG A 112 4.60 -8.98 -4.36
CA ARG A 112 5.19 -10.22 -3.82
C ARG A 112 6.00 -11.00 -4.83
N LYS A 113 5.48 -11.14 -6.05
CA LYS A 113 6.19 -11.79 -7.17
C LYS A 113 7.49 -11.02 -7.48
N ILE A 114 7.42 -9.69 -7.60
CA ILE A 114 8.57 -8.80 -7.85
C ILE A 114 9.62 -8.93 -6.74
N ALA A 115 9.22 -8.78 -5.47
CA ALA A 115 10.13 -8.87 -4.33
C ALA A 115 10.79 -10.25 -4.24
N LYS A 116 10.04 -11.34 -4.48
CA LYS A 116 10.60 -12.69 -4.50
C LYS A 116 11.66 -12.87 -5.58
N GLU A 117 11.43 -12.34 -6.77
CA GLU A 117 12.42 -12.39 -7.85
C GLU A 117 13.65 -11.53 -7.54
N TRP A 118 13.44 -10.31 -7.05
CA TRP A 118 14.51 -9.38 -6.67
C TRP A 118 15.41 -9.96 -5.59
N ASN A 119 14.82 -10.54 -4.54
CA ASN A 119 15.54 -11.02 -3.37
C ASN A 119 16.49 -12.21 -3.65
N LYS A 120 16.43 -12.81 -4.85
CA LYS A 120 17.42 -13.79 -5.30
C LYS A 120 18.77 -13.16 -5.64
N LYS A 121 18.79 -11.87 -5.98
CA LYS A 121 19.98 -11.12 -6.40
C LYS A 121 20.33 -10.00 -5.44
N GLY A 122 19.32 -9.27 -4.96
CA GLY A 122 19.51 -8.03 -4.22
C GLY A 122 20.15 -6.93 -5.07
N GLY A 123 20.56 -5.84 -4.41
CA GLY A 123 21.22 -4.69 -5.03
C GLY A 123 20.84 -3.39 -4.36
N SER A 124 21.05 -2.26 -5.04
CA SER A 124 20.67 -0.94 -4.50
C SER A 124 19.18 -0.64 -4.69
N LEU A 125 18.65 0.30 -3.90
CA LEU A 125 17.26 0.78 -4.05
C LEU A 125 16.96 1.28 -5.46
N LYS A 126 17.90 2.03 -6.07
CA LYS A 126 17.75 2.54 -7.43
C LYS A 126 17.59 1.41 -8.45
N ALA A 127 18.35 0.33 -8.28
CA ALA A 127 18.24 -0.85 -9.13
C ALA A 127 16.92 -1.60 -8.89
N PHE A 128 16.47 -1.73 -7.64
CA PHE A 128 15.17 -2.32 -7.32
C PHE A 128 14.00 -1.56 -7.97
N LEU A 129 14.01 -0.23 -7.89
CA LEU A 129 12.94 0.60 -8.47
C LEU A 129 12.89 0.44 -9.99
N ARG A 130 14.06 0.42 -10.67
CA ARG A 130 14.13 0.15 -12.11
C ARG A 130 13.58 -1.24 -12.44
N PHE A 131 14.05 -2.26 -11.74
CA PHE A 131 13.58 -3.64 -11.90
C PHE A 131 12.06 -3.76 -11.73
N SER A 132 11.51 -3.11 -10.71
CA SER A 132 10.08 -3.12 -10.44
C SER A 132 9.26 -2.46 -11.56
N LEU A 133 9.72 -1.31 -12.07
CA LEU A 133 9.07 -0.62 -13.17
C LEU A 133 9.09 -1.44 -14.47
N GLU A 134 10.21 -2.12 -14.75
CA GLU A 134 10.31 -3.04 -15.89
C GLU A 134 9.33 -4.21 -15.75
N LYS A 135 9.20 -4.79 -14.56
CA LYS A 135 8.28 -5.91 -14.29
C LYS A 135 6.81 -5.50 -14.42
N ILE A 136 6.43 -4.34 -13.91
CA ILE A 136 5.05 -3.83 -14.00
C ILE A 136 4.61 -3.61 -15.45
N ARG A 137 5.55 -3.25 -16.35
CA ARG A 137 5.25 -3.05 -17.78
C ARG A 137 5.07 -4.35 -18.56
N GLN A 138 5.38 -5.51 -17.98
CA GLN A 138 5.24 -6.80 -18.65
C GLN A 138 3.80 -7.34 -18.56
N PRO A 139 3.25 -7.91 -19.65
CA PRO A 139 1.88 -8.45 -19.68
C PRO A 139 1.61 -9.52 -18.61
N ALA A 140 2.61 -10.35 -18.27
CA ALA A 140 2.53 -11.38 -17.23
C ALA A 140 2.26 -10.83 -15.81
N TYR A 141 2.44 -9.51 -15.63
CA TYR A 141 2.17 -8.78 -14.40
C TYR A 141 0.98 -7.80 -14.55
N ALA A 142 0.53 -7.55 -15.78
CA ALA A 142 -0.64 -6.74 -16.11
C ALA A 142 -1.92 -7.59 -16.29
N ALA A 143 -1.81 -8.91 -16.50
CA ALA A 143 -2.96 -9.80 -16.74
C ALA A 143 -3.85 -10.07 -15.50
N ASP A 144 -3.44 -9.61 -14.33
CA ASP A 144 -4.27 -9.61 -13.11
C ASP A 144 -4.87 -8.21 -12.80
N CYS A 145 -4.64 -7.19 -13.65
CA CYS A 145 -5.16 -5.82 -13.46
C CYS A 145 -6.66 -5.73 -13.74
#